data_AF-A0A9X0LYN6-F1
#
_entry.id   AF-A0A9X0LYN6-F1
#
_cell.length_a   1.000
_cell.length_b   1.000
_cell.length_c   1.000
_cell.angle_alpha   90.00
_cell.angle_beta   90.00
_cell.angle_gamma   90.00
#
_symmetry.space_group_name_H-M   'P 1'
#
loop_
_entity.id
_entity.type
_entity.pdbx_description
1 polymer ?
#
loop_
_entity_poly.entity_id
_entity_poly.type
_entity_poly.pdbx_seq_one_letter_code
_entity_poly.pdbx_strand_id
1 'polypeptide(L)'
;MKETIKLYEDGEYKTYERDMAKIPLTVEDWMNASELDIAQHNYSTRMAGDKPMKAKDAQDLVKADVKFVVNYFRNQFTPDQAMKGIAPRVMVEEFNRWYNQSAGALDIGNEKGDQKK
;
A
#
# COMPACT_ATOMS: atom_id res chain seq x y z
N MET A 1 11.49 -12.90 2.63
CA MET A 1 10.63 -12.51 1.50
C MET A 1 11.14 -11.20 0.95
N LYS A 2 11.27 -11.09 -0.37
CA LYS A 2 11.75 -9.87 -1.04
C LYS A 2 10.66 -9.36 -1.96
N GLU A 3 10.40 -8.08 -1.89
CA GLU A 3 9.39 -7.38 -2.68
C GLU A 3 10.08 -6.33 -3.53
N THR A 4 9.63 -6.15 -4.76
CA THR A 4 10.26 -5.22 -5.70
C THR A 4 9.24 -4.36 -6.40
N ILE A 5 9.61 -3.12 -6.69
CA ILE A 5 8.83 -2.23 -7.53
C ILE A 5 9.74 -1.56 -8.55
N LYS A 6 9.25 -1.40 -9.79
CA LYS A 6 9.93 -0.68 -10.86
C LYS A 6 9.23 0.64 -11.12
N LEU A 7 9.97 1.74 -11.06
CA LEU A 7 9.49 3.07 -11.41
C LEU A 7 10.21 3.55 -12.67
N TYR A 8 9.47 4.15 -13.61
CA TYR A 8 10.06 4.88 -14.72
C TYR A 8 10.49 6.28 -14.25
N GLU A 9 11.79 6.54 -14.29
CA GLU A 9 12.40 7.79 -13.84
C GLU A 9 13.53 8.19 -14.79
N ASP A 10 13.63 9.47 -15.13
CA ASP A 10 14.75 10.03 -15.91
C ASP A 10 15.01 9.32 -17.27
N GLY A 11 13.99 8.71 -17.87
CA GLY A 11 14.10 8.00 -19.14
C GLY A 11 14.42 6.51 -19.03
N GLU A 12 14.53 5.96 -17.81
CA GLU A 12 14.84 4.56 -17.56
C GLU A 12 13.98 3.94 -16.45
N TYR A 13 13.97 2.60 -16.35
CA TYR A 13 13.29 1.92 -15.25
C TYR A 13 14.27 1.65 -14.10
N LYS A 14 14.02 2.27 -12.95
CA LYS A 14 14.74 2.00 -11.70
C LYS A 14 13.98 0.96 -10.87
N THR A 15 14.70 0.01 -10.29
CA THR A 15 14.13 -1.05 -9.44
C THR A 15 14.46 -0.78 -7.98
N TYR A 16 13.45 -0.79 -7.13
CA TYR A 16 13.56 -0.68 -5.69
C TYR A 16 13.18 -2.00 -5.03
N GLU A 17 13.86 -2.37 -3.95
CA GLU A 17 13.66 -3.63 -3.23
C GLU A 17 13.33 -3.37 -1.76
N ARG A 18 12.42 -4.16 -1.20
CA ARG A 18 12.24 -4.35 0.24
C ARG A 18 12.57 -5.80 0.60
N ASP A 19 13.60 -5.98 1.40
CA ASP A 19 13.96 -7.29 1.98
C ASP A 19 13.37 -7.41 3.39
N MET A 20 12.32 -8.21 3.55
CA MET A 20 11.61 -8.38 4.82
C MET A 20 12.47 -9.05 5.91
N ALA A 21 13.55 -9.75 5.54
CA ALA A 21 14.47 -10.32 6.52
C ALA A 21 15.37 -9.24 7.15
N LYS A 22 15.64 -8.16 6.42
CA LYS A 22 16.44 -7.03 6.88
C LYS A 22 15.58 -5.90 7.46
N ILE A 23 14.40 -5.70 6.87
CA ILE A 23 13.47 -4.64 7.21
C ILE A 23 12.07 -5.29 7.38
N PRO A 24 11.80 -5.85 8.57
CA PRO A 24 10.53 -6.52 8.82
C PRO A 24 9.33 -5.57 8.70
N LEU A 25 8.13 -6.14 8.66
CA LEU A 25 6.88 -5.39 8.85
C LEU A 25 6.84 -4.82 10.27
N THR A 26 6.37 -3.58 10.39
CA THR A 26 6.28 -2.85 11.66
C THR A 26 4.85 -2.36 11.91
N VAL A 27 4.58 -1.91 13.13
CA VAL A 27 3.32 -1.25 13.48
C VAL A 27 3.05 -0.03 12.58
N GLU A 28 4.10 0.65 12.12
CA GLU A 28 3.96 1.74 11.15
C GLU A 28 3.42 1.28 9.80
N ASP A 29 3.83 0.10 9.30
CA ASP A 29 3.26 -0.47 8.08
C ASP A 29 1.76 -0.76 8.25
N TRP A 30 1.37 -1.28 9.42
CA TRP A 30 -0.03 -1.51 9.77
C TRP A 30 -0.85 -0.22 9.87
N MET A 31 -0.30 0.82 10.50
CA MET A 31 -0.93 2.15 10.56
C MET A 31 -1.14 2.74 9.17
N ASN A 32 -0.15 2.62 8.29
CA ASN A 32 -0.24 3.08 6.90
C ASN A 32 -1.32 2.32 6.11
N ALA A 33 -1.45 1.01 6.31
CA ALA A 33 -2.53 0.23 5.72
C ALA A 33 -3.91 0.66 6.26
N SER A 34 -4.00 0.95 7.56
CA SER A 34 -5.24 1.42 8.18
C SER A 34 -5.67 2.81 7.68
N GLU A 35 -4.72 3.71 7.40
CA GLU A 35 -5.02 5.00 6.77
C GLU A 35 -5.58 4.82 5.36
N LEU A 36 -5.02 3.88 4.59
CA LEU A 36 -5.52 3.52 3.27
C LEU A 36 -6.94 2.94 3.35
N ASP A 37 -7.24 2.09 4.33
CA ASP A 37 -8.59 1.54 4.55
C ASP A 37 -9.63 2.63 4.79
N ILE A 38 -9.29 3.61 5.62
CA ILE A 38 -10.17 4.75 5.88
C ILE A 38 -10.42 5.53 4.58
N ALA A 39 -9.39 5.73 3.74
CA ALA A 39 -9.53 6.41 2.46
C ALA A 39 -10.44 5.62 1.49
N GLN A 40 -10.23 4.31 1.37
CA GLN A 40 -11.05 3.42 0.54
C GLN A 40 -12.50 3.36 1.02
N HIS A 41 -12.72 3.24 2.34
CA HIS A 41 -14.06 3.25 2.93
C HIS A 41 -14.79 4.58 2.66
N ASN A 42 -14.09 5.71 2.82
CA ASN A 42 -14.66 7.02 2.52
C ASN A 42 -15.02 7.17 1.04
N TYR A 43 -14.16 6.69 0.14
CA TYR A 43 -14.43 6.69 -1.30
C TYR A 43 -15.66 5.84 -1.64
N SER A 44 -15.72 4.60 -1.13
CA SER A 44 -16.86 3.68 -1.33
C SER A 44 -18.16 4.24 -0.77
N THR A 45 -18.13 4.87 0.40
CA THR A 45 -19.32 5.52 0.99
C THR A 45 -19.80 6.68 0.14
N ARG A 46 -18.89 7.48 -0.44
CA ARG A 46 -19.26 8.54 -1.39
C ARG A 46 -19.83 7.98 -2.69
N MET A 47 -19.29 6.87 -3.18
CA MET A 47 -19.81 6.14 -4.35
C MET A 47 -21.21 5.56 -4.15
N ALA A 48 -21.54 5.16 -2.93
CA ALA A 48 -22.83 4.60 -2.58
C ALA A 48 -23.92 5.66 -2.31
N GLY A 49 -23.57 6.96 -2.28
CA GLY A 49 -24.51 8.04 -2.01
C GLY A 49 -25.14 8.63 -3.28
N ASP A 50 -26.22 9.40 -3.11
CA ASP A 50 -26.94 10.06 -4.22
C ASP A 50 -26.19 11.26 -4.84
N LYS A 51 -25.01 11.61 -4.33
CA LYS A 51 -24.24 12.77 -4.80
C LYS A 51 -23.24 12.35 -5.88
N PRO A 52 -23.15 13.08 -7.00
CA PRO A 52 -22.12 12.83 -8.01
C PRO A 52 -20.72 12.91 -7.40
N MET A 53 -19.86 11.96 -7.76
CA MET A 53 -18.46 11.95 -7.35
C MET A 53 -17.75 13.22 -7.85
N LYS A 54 -16.94 13.82 -6.98
CA LYS A 54 -16.04 14.90 -7.38
C LYS A 54 -14.69 14.32 -7.77
N ALA A 55 -14.03 14.92 -8.77
CA ALA A 55 -12.67 14.53 -9.15
C ALA A 55 -11.69 14.52 -7.96
N LYS A 56 -11.92 15.39 -6.97
CA LYS A 56 -11.16 15.43 -5.72
C LYS A 56 -11.26 14.14 -4.90
N ASP A 57 -12.40 13.46 -4.92
CA ASP A 57 -12.60 12.22 -4.16
C ASP A 57 -11.71 11.08 -4.71
N ALA A 58 -11.64 10.97 -6.03
CA ALA A 58 -10.73 10.04 -6.70
C ALA A 58 -9.25 10.42 -6.49
N GLN A 59 -8.92 11.72 -6.53
CA GLN A 59 -7.56 12.19 -6.26
C GLN A 59 -7.10 11.88 -4.83
N ASP A 60 -7.99 12.01 -3.86
CA ASP A 60 -7.67 11.75 -2.45
C ASP A 60 -7.44 10.24 -2.23
N LEU A 61 -8.18 9.35 -2.91
CA LEU A 61 -7.93 7.90 -2.91
C LEU A 61 -6.56 7.56 -3.54
N VAL A 62 -6.28 8.07 -4.75
CA VAL A 62 -5.00 7.78 -5.44
C VAL A 62 -3.80 8.28 -4.63
N LYS A 63 -3.93 9.43 -3.95
CA LYS A 63 -2.88 9.91 -3.04
C LYS A 63 -2.64 8.96 -1.86
N ALA A 64 -3.70 8.38 -1.30
CA ALA A 64 -3.58 7.38 -0.24
C ALA A 64 -2.88 6.11 -0.76
N ASP A 65 -3.26 5.63 -1.94
CA ASP A 65 -2.62 4.47 -2.59
C ASP A 65 -1.11 4.70 -2.79
N VAL A 66 -0.75 5.87 -3.34
CA VAL A 66 0.66 6.24 -3.57
C VAL A 66 1.43 6.37 -2.26
N LYS A 67 0.85 7.01 -1.25
CA LYS A 67 1.46 7.15 0.08
C LYS A 67 1.73 5.78 0.71
N PHE A 68 0.77 4.86 0.60
CA PHE A 68 0.92 3.49 1.08
C PHE A 68 2.11 2.79 0.42
N VAL A 69 2.21 2.84 -0.91
CA VAL A 69 3.32 2.19 -1.65
C VAL A 69 4.68 2.79 -1.29
N VAL A 70 4.77 4.13 -1.22
CA VAL A 70 6.00 4.84 -0.82
C VAL A 70 6.46 4.40 0.57
N ASN A 71 5.54 4.35 1.54
CA ASN A 71 5.84 3.93 2.89
C ASN A 71 6.20 2.44 2.97
N TYR A 72 5.48 1.60 2.23
CA TYR A 72 5.76 0.17 2.13
C TYR A 72 7.17 -0.09 1.60
N PHE A 73 7.67 0.70 0.66
CA PHE A 73 9.07 0.64 0.20
C PHE A 73 10.03 1.54 0.98
N ARG A 74 9.67 1.94 2.21
CA ARG A 74 10.53 2.68 3.15
C ARG A 74 11.06 4.01 2.61
N ASN A 75 10.22 4.75 1.89
CA ASN A 75 10.55 6.08 1.37
C ASN A 75 11.80 6.09 0.45
N GLN A 76 12.11 4.96 -0.22
CA GLN A 76 13.19 4.89 -1.20
C GLN A 76 12.95 5.75 -2.45
N PHE A 77 11.71 6.16 -2.67
CA PHE A 77 11.25 7.07 -3.71
C PHE A 77 10.16 8.00 -3.15
N THR A 78 9.94 9.12 -3.80
CA THR A 78 8.96 10.14 -3.40
C THR A 78 7.55 9.83 -3.93
N PRO A 79 6.49 10.43 -3.36
CA PRO A 79 5.14 10.34 -3.91
C PRO A 79 5.04 10.83 -5.36
N ASP A 80 5.78 11.87 -5.73
CA ASP A 80 5.78 12.39 -7.10
C ASP A 80 6.44 11.43 -8.09
N GLN A 81 7.53 10.77 -7.69
CA GLN A 81 8.16 9.70 -8.47
C GLN A 81 7.20 8.51 -8.62
N ALA A 82 6.55 8.09 -7.54
CA ALA A 82 5.58 7.01 -7.57
C ALA A 82 4.39 7.31 -8.50
N MET A 83 3.80 8.50 -8.39
CA MET A 83 2.66 8.94 -9.21
C MET A 83 2.96 8.95 -10.71
N LYS A 84 4.20 9.27 -11.09
CA LYS A 84 4.63 9.37 -12.51
C LYS A 84 5.26 8.08 -13.04
N GLY A 85 5.87 7.29 -12.16
CA GLY A 85 6.75 6.19 -12.53
C GLY A 85 6.15 4.80 -12.34
N ILE A 86 5.14 4.63 -11.47
CA ILE A 86 4.51 3.33 -11.26
C ILE A 86 3.56 3.03 -12.44
N ALA A 87 3.77 1.89 -13.09
CA ALA A 87 2.86 1.43 -14.13
C ALA A 87 1.48 1.10 -13.52
N PRO A 88 0.35 1.53 -14.13
CA PRO A 88 -0.99 1.28 -13.59
C PRO A 88 -1.29 -0.19 -13.25
N ARG A 89 -0.73 -1.12 -14.04
CA ARG A 89 -0.86 -2.56 -13.81
C ARG A 89 -0.32 -3.01 -12.44
N VAL A 90 0.77 -2.40 -11.96
CA VAL A 90 1.36 -2.70 -10.65
C VAL A 90 0.38 -2.33 -9.52
N MET A 91 -0.34 -1.23 -9.67
CA MET A 91 -1.36 -0.79 -8.70
C MET A 91 -2.59 -1.72 -8.65
N VAL A 92 -2.74 -2.62 -9.63
CA VAL A 92 -3.83 -3.62 -9.66
C VAL A 92 -3.34 -4.98 -9.16
N GLU A 93 -2.19 -5.44 -9.65
CA GLU A 93 -1.70 -6.80 -9.42
C GLU A 93 -0.91 -6.94 -8.11
N GLU A 94 -0.01 -5.99 -7.82
CA GLU A 94 0.94 -6.10 -6.70
C GLU A 94 0.43 -5.41 -5.44
N PHE A 95 -0.29 -4.31 -5.61
CA PHE A 95 -0.80 -3.46 -4.54
C PHE A 95 -1.57 -4.24 -3.47
N ASN A 96 -2.52 -5.09 -3.88
CA ASN A 96 -3.34 -5.88 -2.97
C ASN A 96 -2.48 -6.82 -2.12
N ARG A 97 -1.40 -7.38 -2.67
CA ARG A 97 -0.48 -8.24 -1.91
C ARG A 97 0.24 -7.44 -0.83
N TRP A 98 0.79 -6.28 -1.17
CA TRP A 98 1.49 -5.41 -0.21
C TRP A 98 0.54 -4.93 0.90
N TYR A 99 -0.68 -4.55 0.52
CA TYR A 99 -1.73 -4.15 1.44
C TYR A 99 -2.08 -5.30 2.40
N ASN A 100 -2.38 -6.50 1.89
CA ASN A 100 -2.72 -7.65 2.74
C ASN A 100 -1.60 -8.04 3.71
N GLN A 101 -0.33 -7.95 3.28
CA GLN A 101 0.81 -8.19 4.17
C GLN A 101 0.89 -7.15 5.30
N SER A 102 0.58 -5.89 5.01
CA SER A 102 0.66 -4.78 5.96
C SER A 102 -0.54 -4.77 6.92
N ALA A 103 -1.74 -5.00 6.40
CA ALA A 103 -2.99 -5.08 7.17
C ALA A 103 -3.06 -6.37 8.01
N GLY A 104 -2.52 -7.48 7.49
CA GLY A 104 -2.47 -8.80 8.14
C GLY A 104 -1.47 -8.92 9.29
N ALA A 105 -0.74 -7.85 9.64
CA ALA A 105 0.19 -7.84 10.77
C ALA A 105 -0.49 -7.98 12.16
N LEU A 106 -1.82 -8.05 12.23
CA LEU A 106 -2.57 -8.43 13.44
C LEU A 106 -2.93 -9.93 13.53
N ASP A 107 -2.65 -10.76 12.52
CA ASP A 107 -2.88 -12.21 12.60
C ASP A 107 -1.59 -13.01 12.81
N ILE A 108 -0.60 -12.40 13.46
CA ILE A 108 0.60 -13.08 13.97
C ILE A 108 0.52 -13.09 15.50
N GLY A 109 -0.48 -13.80 16.03
CA GLY A 109 -0.70 -13.86 17.47
C GLY A 109 -1.72 -14.86 18.00
N ASN A 110 -2.45 -15.60 17.16
CA ASN A 110 -3.42 -16.60 17.64
C ASN A 110 -3.22 -18.04 17.12
N GLU A 111 -2.00 -18.38 16.67
CA GLU A 111 -1.63 -19.77 16.34
C GLU A 111 -0.46 -20.32 17.17
N LYS A 112 -0.44 -20.05 18.49
CA LYS A 112 0.34 -20.85 19.46
C LYS A 112 -0.39 -20.98 20.81
N GLY A 113 -1.65 -21.43 20.75
CA GLY A 113 -2.47 -21.73 21.94
C GLY A 113 -2.84 -23.20 22.13
N ASP A 114 -2.85 -24.03 21.08
CA ASP A 114 -3.29 -25.43 21.15
C ASP A 114 -2.14 -26.41 20.89
N GLN A 115 -1.14 -26.36 21.75
CA GLN A 115 -0.34 -27.56 22.09
C GLN A 115 -0.12 -27.59 23.59
N LYS A 116 -1.15 -28.05 24.31
CA LYS A 116 -1.08 -28.94 25.50
C LYS A 116 -2.42 -28.98 26.20
N LYS A 117 -3.12 -30.11 26.04
CA LYS A 117 -3.76 -30.84 27.14
C LYS A 117 -3.98 -32.29 26.72
#